data_AF-A0A8T4E9V0-F1
#
_entry.id   AF-A0A8T4E9V0-F1
#
_cell.length_a   1.000
_cell.length_b   1.000
_cell.length_c   1.000
_cell.angle_alpha   90.00
_cell.angle_beta   90.00
_cell.angle_gamma   90.00
#
_symmetry.space_group_name_H-M   'P 1'
#
loop_
_entity.id
_entity.type
_entity.pdbx_description
1 polymer ?
#
loop_
_entity_poly.entity_id
_entity_poly.type
_entity_poly.pdbx_seq_one_letter_code
_entity_poly.pdbx_strand_id
1 'polypeptide(L)'
;MKISSRVIIFLTMILLIAPSGLNKAIPRPNQSDTMIVFETCNQNPVFTHSSEEPVLYDGFDEFPGYNQSLWNFESYGEGCVSWLVGDQFEMNASRHSYRTLSSIQTFEVGHEAVIRMKLQEEEAVVCVGWTNHTAITEWNYLFGGDSILLQGALSTVLLERVVTEYSQRTSRMLSGLDPSVFHDYRIVWNSSVIIAYVDDVRLGAIGDTMPSGPFHFKIAITEFRNVTTQGGVIIDSVTIREHHSMISEFSPFISLGSPGNSTINLGSDVIDIIPVGHDGLLYWSWDGALNSSSESPYDIRLPLVSGQHILDVYCRDGYGYDNWARERFVFITMGDPPELNAAWMSTPPTIDGIFLENEWPEISLIMLNLVRTDGLIIDVNVMIGSDERFIYFGIDSPVASGHDSRAALIIDETFDGVYKGHNGTPTRAIWYIKGSPDAWKGYDEIQVLNQSAQGVISNFKLTPIPSGFLSDSSVTSTGVHYEFRVPMEEFNAVPGTSLGISVMLYPSGMGVHNLFYPLTYPWENASRLAILHLATTLDISVLIVGSSLGIGFIALVTYFGWRRRVSGISTYIETEDSMRIVELIKSYDQITLERLSRMIGTSENELRNRIGELQSQNAIDVKISDNGTIKRR
;
A
#
# COMPACT_ATOMS: atom_id res chain seq x y z
N MET A 1 -23.38 52.43 -12.10
CA MET A 1 -23.89 51.53 -13.17
C MET A 1 -25.21 50.91 -12.69
N LYS A 2 -26.30 51.08 -13.43
CA LYS A 2 -27.60 50.44 -13.11
C LYS A 2 -27.57 49.01 -13.63
N ILE A 3 -27.41 48.04 -12.74
CA ILE A 3 -27.57 46.62 -13.09
C ILE A 3 -29.07 46.38 -13.31
N SER A 4 -29.45 46.01 -14.54
CA SER A 4 -30.87 45.80 -14.87
C SER A 4 -31.40 44.57 -14.16
N SER A 5 -32.68 44.59 -13.80
CA SER A 5 -33.38 43.50 -13.09
C SER A 5 -33.25 42.14 -13.79
N ARG A 6 -33.00 42.14 -15.11
CA ARG A 6 -32.77 40.92 -15.91
C ARG A 6 -31.43 40.26 -15.59
N VAL A 7 -30.40 41.04 -15.24
CA VAL A 7 -29.07 40.52 -14.88
C VAL A 7 -29.10 39.83 -13.52
N ILE A 8 -29.90 40.35 -12.58
CA ILE A 8 -30.09 39.73 -11.26
C ILE A 8 -30.83 38.40 -11.43
N ILE A 9 -31.95 38.37 -12.17
CA ILE A 9 -32.70 37.12 -12.43
C ILE A 9 -31.83 36.09 -13.16
N PHE A 10 -31.00 36.52 -14.11
CA PHE A 10 -30.06 35.64 -14.82
C PHE A 10 -28.97 35.07 -13.89
N LEU A 11 -28.39 35.88 -13.00
CA LEU A 11 -27.44 35.43 -11.98
C LEU A 11 -28.09 34.49 -10.96
N THR A 12 -29.34 34.73 -10.55
CA THR A 12 -30.08 33.84 -9.64
C THR A 12 -30.42 32.51 -10.30
N MET A 13 -30.72 32.48 -11.61
CA MET A 13 -30.87 31.22 -12.35
C MET A 13 -29.54 30.46 -12.49
N ILE A 14 -28.42 31.14 -12.73
CA ILE A 14 -27.10 30.49 -12.79
C ILE A 14 -26.73 29.86 -11.43
N LEU A 15 -27.09 30.50 -10.32
CA LEU A 15 -26.87 29.97 -8.96
C LEU A 15 -27.83 28.81 -8.58
N LEU A 16 -29.00 28.72 -9.21
CA LEU A 16 -29.97 27.64 -8.97
C LEU A 16 -29.78 26.43 -9.90
N ILE A 17 -29.01 26.55 -10.99
CA ILE A 17 -28.72 25.46 -11.94
C ILE A 17 -27.40 24.73 -11.60
N ALA A 18 -26.55 25.29 -10.74
CA ALA A 18 -25.37 24.61 -10.22
C ALA A 18 -25.70 23.90 -8.89
N PRO A 19 -26.30 22.68 -8.95
CA PRO A 19 -25.48 21.49 -8.85
C PRO A 19 -26.06 20.33 -9.68
N SER A 20 -25.57 20.12 -10.90
CA SER A 20 -25.90 18.89 -11.66
C SER A 20 -24.88 18.50 -12.74
N GLY A 21 -23.66 19.04 -12.70
CA GLY A 21 -22.70 18.80 -13.78
C GLY A 21 -21.24 18.89 -13.34
N LEU A 22 -20.80 17.97 -12.50
CA LEU A 22 -19.37 17.73 -12.30
C LEU A 22 -19.05 16.27 -11.97
N ASN A 23 -19.72 15.32 -12.65
CA ASN A 23 -19.10 14.02 -12.92
C ASN A 23 -18.24 14.17 -14.17
N LYS A 24 -17.04 14.74 -14.01
CA LYS A 24 -15.98 14.49 -14.99
C LYS A 24 -15.54 13.05 -14.76
N ALA A 25 -15.91 12.17 -15.69
CA ALA A 25 -15.27 10.88 -15.84
C ALA A 25 -13.76 11.12 -15.85
N ILE A 26 -13.07 10.61 -14.83
CA ILE A 26 -11.62 10.54 -14.79
C ILE A 26 -11.25 9.63 -15.98
N PRO A 27 -10.44 10.10 -16.96
CA PRO A 27 -9.97 9.23 -18.01
C PRO A 27 -9.17 8.12 -17.33
N ARG A 28 -9.60 6.86 -17.54
CA ARG A 28 -8.75 5.70 -17.25
C ARG A 28 -7.39 5.97 -17.88
N PRO A 29 -6.27 5.93 -17.14
CA PRO A 29 -4.98 5.93 -17.78
C PRO A 29 -4.94 4.69 -18.69
N ASN A 30 -4.73 4.90 -19.99
CA ASN A 30 -4.35 3.82 -20.88
C ASN A 30 -3.03 3.27 -20.32
N GLN A 31 -3.10 2.17 -19.57
CA GLN A 31 -1.98 1.28 -19.37
C GLN A 31 -1.56 0.81 -20.76
N SER A 32 -0.52 1.44 -21.29
CA SER A 32 0.28 0.82 -22.32
C SER A 32 0.97 -0.36 -21.66
N ASP A 33 0.57 -1.58 -22.05
CA ASP A 33 1.33 -2.81 -21.85
C ASP A 33 2.66 -2.70 -22.63
N THR A 34 3.55 -1.83 -22.18
CA THR A 34 4.96 -1.91 -22.50
C THR A 34 5.54 -2.96 -21.56
N MET A 35 5.45 -4.20 -22.00
CA MET A 35 6.31 -5.27 -21.51
C MET A 35 7.74 -4.83 -21.84
N ILE A 36 8.43 -4.25 -20.88
CA ILE A 36 9.84 -3.88 -21.01
C ILE A 36 10.60 -5.19 -21.00
N VAL A 37 10.93 -5.69 -22.19
CA VAL A 37 11.86 -6.79 -22.36
C VAL A 37 13.24 -6.23 -22.04
N PHE A 38 13.73 -6.55 -20.84
CA PHE A 38 15.10 -6.21 -20.44
C PHE A 38 16.06 -7.18 -21.13
N GLU A 39 16.87 -6.67 -22.06
CA GLU A 39 18.09 -7.36 -22.49
C GLU A 39 19.07 -7.36 -21.31
N THR A 40 19.11 -8.46 -20.57
CA THR A 40 20.23 -8.76 -19.68
C THR A 40 21.48 -8.95 -20.54
N CYS A 41 22.53 -8.22 -20.21
CA CYS A 41 23.82 -8.35 -20.86
C CYS A 41 24.43 -9.70 -20.45
N ASN A 42 24.10 -10.76 -21.20
CA ASN A 42 24.69 -12.09 -21.06
C ASN A 42 26.19 -12.03 -21.40
N GLN A 43 27.01 -11.69 -20.42
CA GLN A 43 28.35 -12.22 -20.35
C GLN A 43 28.28 -13.44 -19.44
N ASN A 44 27.97 -14.60 -20.02
CA ASN A 44 28.17 -15.87 -19.32
C ASN A 44 29.67 -16.13 -19.28
N PRO A 45 30.36 -16.00 -18.13
CA PRO A 45 31.64 -16.65 -17.98
C PRO A 45 31.43 -18.15 -18.21
N VAL A 46 32.20 -18.72 -19.12
CA VAL A 46 32.26 -20.17 -19.30
C VAL A 46 32.86 -20.73 -18.02
N PHE A 47 32.03 -21.30 -17.15
CA PHE A 47 32.51 -21.99 -15.95
C PHE A 47 33.18 -23.29 -16.36
N THR A 48 34.48 -23.39 -16.09
CA THR A 48 35.20 -24.65 -16.17
C THR A 48 34.85 -25.45 -14.93
N HIS A 49 34.01 -26.48 -15.07
CA HIS A 49 33.84 -27.48 -14.02
C HIS A 49 35.22 -28.01 -13.58
N SER A 50 35.46 -28.07 -12.27
CA SER A 50 36.66 -28.73 -11.76
C SER A 50 36.64 -30.18 -12.26
N SER A 51 37.75 -30.64 -12.85
CA SER A 51 37.88 -32.01 -13.37
C SER A 51 38.12 -33.04 -12.25
N GLU A 52 37.77 -32.70 -11.02
CA GLU A 52 38.00 -33.54 -9.84
C GLU A 52 36.88 -34.57 -9.72
N GLU A 53 37.24 -35.80 -9.34
CA GLU A 53 36.25 -36.86 -9.11
C GLU A 53 35.28 -36.43 -8.01
N PRO A 54 33.97 -36.69 -8.16
CA PRO A 54 33.00 -36.31 -7.16
C PRO A 54 33.22 -37.10 -5.86
N VAL A 55 33.09 -36.39 -4.74
CA VAL A 55 33.14 -36.98 -3.39
C VAL A 55 31.86 -37.77 -3.09
N LEU A 56 30.75 -37.39 -3.74
CA LEU A 56 29.51 -38.16 -3.77
C LEU A 56 28.85 -37.98 -5.13
N TYR A 57 28.40 -39.08 -5.72
CA TYR A 57 27.55 -39.07 -6.91
C TYR A 57 26.47 -40.14 -6.76
N ASP A 58 25.22 -39.76 -7.02
CA ASP A 58 24.09 -40.68 -7.14
C ASP A 58 23.21 -40.23 -8.30
N GLY A 59 23.06 -41.09 -9.31
CA GLY A 59 22.12 -40.91 -10.42
C GLY A 59 20.74 -41.49 -10.12
N PHE A 60 20.53 -42.06 -8.92
CA PHE A 60 19.27 -42.68 -8.51
C PHE A 60 18.80 -43.80 -9.43
N ASP A 61 19.70 -44.41 -10.22
CA ASP A 61 19.42 -45.48 -11.20
C ASP A 61 19.25 -46.88 -10.56
N GLU A 62 19.56 -47.05 -9.27
CA GLU A 62 19.62 -48.35 -8.60
C GLU A 62 18.41 -48.58 -7.66
N PHE A 63 17.85 -49.80 -7.65
CA PHE A 63 16.79 -50.19 -6.70
C PHE A 63 17.31 -50.18 -5.25
N PRO A 64 16.62 -49.56 -4.27
CA PRO A 64 15.21 -49.14 -4.25
C PRO A 64 14.93 -47.70 -4.72
N GLY A 65 15.90 -47.05 -5.34
CA GLY A 65 15.81 -45.66 -5.80
C GLY A 65 16.85 -44.74 -5.27
N TYR A 66 17.76 -45.22 -4.44
CA TYR A 66 18.90 -44.48 -3.95
C TYR A 66 19.93 -45.48 -3.46
N ASN A 67 21.21 -45.11 -3.52
CA ASN A 67 22.26 -46.00 -3.06
C ASN A 67 22.29 -46.04 -1.53
N GLN A 68 21.91 -47.17 -0.92
CA GLN A 68 21.88 -47.33 0.53
C GLN A 68 23.26 -47.29 1.20
N SER A 69 24.34 -47.41 0.42
CA SER A 69 25.71 -47.19 0.94
C SER A 69 26.09 -45.70 1.00
N LEU A 70 25.33 -44.84 0.31
CA LEU A 70 25.50 -43.39 0.30
C LEU A 70 24.47 -42.67 1.18
N TRP A 71 23.26 -43.23 1.34
CA TRP A 71 22.14 -42.54 1.99
C TRP A 71 21.46 -43.36 3.09
N ASN A 72 21.08 -42.65 4.16
CA ASN A 72 20.10 -43.07 5.14
C ASN A 72 18.73 -42.45 4.82
N PHE A 73 17.67 -43.25 4.87
CA PHE A 73 16.31 -42.79 4.62
C PHE A 73 15.47 -42.82 5.89
N GLU A 74 14.80 -41.70 6.16
CA GLU A 74 13.88 -41.53 7.28
C GLU A 74 12.50 -41.12 6.77
N SER A 75 11.44 -41.67 7.38
CA SER A 75 10.06 -41.37 6.99
C SER A 75 9.10 -41.44 8.17
N TYR A 76 8.03 -40.65 8.10
CA TYR A 76 6.92 -40.64 9.06
C TYR A 76 5.60 -40.28 8.35
N GLY A 77 4.48 -40.84 8.81
CA GLY A 77 3.15 -40.52 8.26
C GLY A 77 2.87 -41.14 6.88
N GLU A 78 1.71 -40.79 6.31
CA GLU A 78 1.27 -41.23 4.97
C GLU A 78 2.16 -40.63 3.85
N GLY A 79 2.10 -41.16 2.63
CA GLY A 79 2.99 -40.78 1.51
C GLY A 79 3.92 -41.92 1.07
N CYS A 80 4.54 -41.79 -0.10
CA CYS A 80 5.38 -42.82 -0.70
C CYS A 80 6.69 -42.27 -1.24
N VAL A 81 7.68 -43.15 -1.34
CA VAL A 81 8.75 -43.00 -2.33
C VAL A 81 8.40 -43.90 -3.49
N SER A 82 8.41 -43.34 -4.69
CA SER A 82 8.06 -44.06 -5.91
C SER A 82 9.18 -43.93 -6.94
N TRP A 83 9.21 -44.93 -7.80
CA TRP A 83 9.96 -44.88 -9.05
C TRP A 83 9.00 -44.52 -10.16
N LEU A 84 9.31 -43.43 -10.84
CA LEU A 84 8.68 -43.16 -12.12
C LEU A 84 9.29 -44.08 -13.16
N VAL A 85 8.48 -44.50 -14.14
CA VAL A 85 8.93 -45.37 -15.22
C VAL A 85 9.97 -44.62 -16.07
N GLY A 86 11.27 -44.83 -15.78
CA GLY A 86 12.41 -44.27 -16.52
C GLY A 86 13.46 -43.51 -15.69
N ASP A 87 14.04 -44.14 -14.66
CA ASP A 87 15.28 -43.69 -13.97
C ASP A 87 15.19 -42.43 -13.11
N GLN A 88 14.04 -42.15 -12.48
CA GLN A 88 13.84 -40.97 -11.63
C GLN A 88 13.31 -41.31 -10.25
N PHE A 89 13.90 -40.68 -9.23
CA PHE A 89 13.49 -40.87 -7.83
C PHE A 89 12.48 -39.81 -7.41
N GLU A 90 11.31 -40.26 -6.97
CA GLU A 90 10.22 -39.39 -6.53
C GLU A 90 10.00 -39.56 -5.02
N MET A 91 9.97 -38.43 -4.30
CA MET A 91 9.49 -38.39 -2.92
C MET A 91 8.22 -37.56 -2.84
N ASN A 92 7.18 -38.15 -2.26
CA ASN A 92 5.91 -37.48 -2.02
C ASN A 92 5.64 -37.33 -0.52
N ALA A 93 5.04 -36.20 -0.15
CA ALA A 93 4.55 -35.95 1.19
C ALA A 93 3.05 -35.63 1.15
N SER A 94 2.31 -36.22 2.09
CA SER A 94 0.95 -35.82 2.43
C SER A 94 0.96 -35.01 3.72
N ARG A 95 -0.21 -34.53 4.12
CA ARG A 95 -0.44 -33.95 5.46
C ARG A 95 0.12 -34.86 6.57
N HIS A 96 0.77 -34.24 7.55
CA HIS A 96 1.43 -34.85 8.72
C HIS A 96 2.44 -35.94 8.37
N SER A 97 3.18 -35.74 7.29
CA SER A 97 4.22 -36.67 6.84
C SER A 97 5.50 -35.96 6.43
N TYR A 98 6.60 -36.72 6.44
CA TYR A 98 7.86 -36.29 5.85
C TYR A 98 8.66 -37.45 5.29
N ARG A 99 9.56 -37.15 4.35
CA ARG A 99 10.53 -38.08 3.78
C ARG A 99 11.88 -37.38 3.70
N THR A 100 12.94 -38.01 4.18
CA THR A 100 14.29 -37.43 4.18
C THR A 100 15.34 -38.46 3.79
N LEU A 101 16.12 -38.12 2.78
CA LEU A 101 17.40 -38.75 2.47
C LEU A 101 18.51 -37.94 3.11
N SER A 102 19.38 -38.60 3.87
CA SER A 102 20.57 -38.01 4.49
C SER A 102 21.81 -38.75 4.03
N SER A 103 22.83 -38.04 3.55
CA SER A 103 24.11 -38.66 3.20
C SER A 103 24.72 -39.35 4.42
N ILE A 104 25.36 -40.51 4.24
CA ILE A 104 26.07 -41.20 5.32
C ILE A 104 27.32 -40.41 5.72
N GLN A 105 28.02 -39.84 4.73
CA GLN A 105 29.16 -38.96 4.96
C GLN A 105 28.72 -37.54 5.32
N THR A 106 29.60 -36.82 6.01
CA THR A 106 29.44 -35.40 6.33
C THR A 106 30.44 -34.56 5.54
N PHE A 107 30.09 -33.28 5.34
CA PHE A 107 30.85 -32.33 4.55
C PHE A 107 31.14 -31.07 5.37
N GLU A 108 32.27 -30.44 5.09
CA GLU A 108 32.67 -29.18 5.71
C GLU A 108 32.56 -28.03 4.70
N VAL A 109 32.84 -26.82 5.15
CA VAL A 109 33.05 -25.66 4.28
C VAL A 109 34.01 -26.00 3.15
N GLY A 110 33.74 -25.51 1.93
CA GLY A 110 34.56 -25.77 0.75
C GLY A 110 34.03 -26.94 -0.08
N HIS A 111 32.73 -27.17 -0.07
CA HIS A 111 32.07 -28.12 -0.97
C HIS A 111 31.03 -27.42 -1.84
N GLU A 112 30.80 -27.97 -3.02
CA GLU A 112 29.64 -27.65 -3.85
C GLU A 112 28.76 -28.87 -4.03
N ALA A 113 27.45 -28.65 -4.16
CA ALA A 113 26.46 -29.66 -4.48
C ALA A 113 25.68 -29.22 -5.72
N VAL A 114 25.59 -30.10 -6.72
CA VAL A 114 24.70 -29.96 -7.87
C VAL A 114 23.59 -31.00 -7.73
N ILE A 115 22.34 -30.55 -7.70
CA ILE A 115 21.17 -31.42 -7.71
C ILE A 115 20.30 -31.08 -8.91
N ARG A 116 19.95 -32.10 -9.69
CA ARG A 116 19.01 -31.99 -10.79
C ARG A 116 17.64 -32.45 -10.33
N MET A 117 16.70 -31.52 -10.18
CA MET A 117 15.38 -31.81 -9.63
C MET A 117 14.28 -30.91 -10.19
N LYS A 118 13.03 -31.29 -9.96
CA LYS A 118 11.84 -30.44 -10.14
C LYS A 118 10.84 -30.66 -9.01
N LEU A 119 10.06 -29.63 -8.70
CA LEU A 119 8.98 -29.68 -7.72
C LEU A 119 7.67 -30.08 -8.41
N GLN A 120 6.91 -31.01 -7.83
CA GLN A 120 5.58 -31.40 -8.28
C GLN A 120 4.54 -30.94 -7.27
N GLU A 121 3.48 -30.29 -7.74
CA GLU A 121 2.29 -29.88 -6.99
C GLU A 121 2.58 -29.04 -5.73
N GLU A 122 2.15 -27.79 -5.78
CA GLU A 122 2.75 -26.60 -5.14
C GLU A 122 2.59 -26.52 -3.61
N GLU A 123 2.07 -27.57 -2.98
CA GLU A 123 1.65 -27.58 -1.57
C GLU A 123 2.57 -28.40 -0.66
N ALA A 124 3.77 -28.81 -1.09
CA ALA A 124 4.78 -29.40 -0.20
C ALA A 124 5.96 -28.45 0.03
N VAL A 125 6.65 -28.59 1.16
CA VAL A 125 7.96 -27.93 1.37
C VAL A 125 9.06 -28.92 1.06
N VAL A 126 9.99 -28.52 0.20
CA VAL A 126 11.18 -29.29 -0.14
C VAL A 126 12.40 -28.55 0.38
N CYS A 127 13.28 -29.23 1.10
CA CYS A 127 14.52 -28.66 1.62
C CYS A 127 15.71 -29.50 1.17
N VAL A 128 16.71 -28.86 0.55
CA VAL A 128 17.91 -29.53 0.04
C VAL A 128 19.17 -28.80 0.47
N GLY A 129 20.10 -29.44 1.16
CA GLY A 129 21.37 -28.83 1.53
C GLY A 129 22.06 -29.47 2.73
N TRP A 130 22.96 -28.75 3.37
CA TRP A 130 23.77 -29.24 4.48
C TRP A 130 23.16 -28.90 5.84
N THR A 131 22.90 -29.93 6.65
CA THR A 131 22.43 -29.79 8.03
C THR A 131 22.63 -31.10 8.82
N ASN A 132 22.92 -31.00 10.12
CA ASN A 132 22.85 -32.15 11.03
C ASN A 132 21.48 -32.28 11.70
N HIS A 133 20.61 -31.30 11.53
CA HIS A 133 19.32 -31.34 12.18
C HIS A 133 18.43 -32.39 11.53
N THR A 134 17.88 -33.30 12.33
CA THR A 134 16.75 -34.13 11.92
C THR A 134 15.49 -33.36 12.28
N ALA A 135 14.60 -33.16 11.32
CA ALA A 135 13.41 -32.37 11.59
C ALA A 135 12.51 -33.06 12.62
N ILE A 136 11.77 -32.25 13.36
CA ILE A 136 10.93 -32.70 14.46
C ILE A 136 9.48 -32.65 14.02
N THR A 137 8.80 -33.79 14.05
CA THR A 137 7.35 -33.87 13.79
C THR A 137 6.59 -33.42 15.01
N GLU A 138 6.36 -32.12 15.13
CA GLU A 138 5.16 -31.68 15.81
C GLU A 138 4.32 -30.78 14.92
N TRP A 139 4.86 -29.74 14.29
CA TRP A 139 4.08 -28.85 13.40
C TRP A 139 4.93 -28.12 12.34
N ASN A 140 6.20 -28.51 12.19
CA ASN A 140 7.20 -27.79 11.40
C ASN A 140 8.34 -28.66 10.90
N TYR A 141 8.41 -28.88 9.60
CA TYR A 141 9.65 -29.33 8.97
C TYR A 141 10.47 -28.11 8.56
N LEU A 142 11.05 -27.45 9.56
CA LEU A 142 12.10 -26.47 9.34
C LEU A 142 13.38 -27.04 9.92
N PHE A 143 14.45 -27.01 9.14
CA PHE A 143 15.78 -27.23 9.69
C PHE A 143 16.08 -26.05 10.63
N GLY A 144 15.84 -26.26 11.93
CA GLY A 144 16.03 -25.25 12.97
C GLY A 144 17.47 -25.13 13.45
N GLY A 145 18.30 -26.13 13.14
CA GLY A 145 19.73 -26.14 13.46
C GLY A 145 20.57 -25.33 12.47
N ASP A 146 21.87 -25.23 12.74
CA ASP A 146 22.83 -24.66 11.80
C ASP A 146 22.71 -25.37 10.45
N SER A 147 22.35 -24.62 9.42
CA SER A 147 21.97 -25.20 8.14
C SER A 147 22.24 -24.25 6.99
N ILE A 148 22.53 -24.84 5.85
CA ILE A 148 22.62 -24.19 4.55
C ILE A 148 21.77 -24.98 3.58
N LEU A 149 20.76 -24.36 2.97
CA LEU A 149 19.82 -25.12 2.15
C LEU A 149 19.12 -24.27 1.08
N LEU A 150 18.60 -24.97 0.07
CA LEU A 150 17.53 -24.51 -0.78
C LEU A 150 16.20 -24.96 -0.18
N GLN A 151 15.25 -24.05 -0.03
CA GLN A 151 13.88 -24.35 0.40
C GLN A 151 12.88 -24.00 -0.71
N GLY A 152 12.17 -24.99 -1.24
CA GLY A 152 11.11 -24.83 -2.22
C GLY A 152 9.71 -24.91 -1.59
N ALA A 153 8.82 -23.98 -1.92
CA ALA A 153 7.40 -23.98 -1.54
C ALA A 153 6.61 -22.95 -2.37
N LEU A 154 5.31 -23.21 -2.64
CA LEU A 154 4.42 -22.32 -3.41
C LEU A 154 5.05 -21.78 -4.71
N SER A 155 5.69 -22.66 -5.48
CA SER A 155 6.38 -22.32 -6.72
C SER A 155 7.48 -21.26 -6.58
N THR A 156 8.06 -21.15 -5.39
CA THR A 156 9.27 -20.37 -5.13
C THR A 156 10.38 -21.26 -4.60
N VAL A 157 11.63 -20.85 -4.83
CA VAL A 157 12.81 -21.47 -4.23
C VAL A 157 13.61 -20.40 -3.51
N LEU A 158 14.02 -20.68 -2.28
CA LEU A 158 14.82 -19.80 -1.44
C LEU A 158 16.19 -20.41 -1.22
N LEU A 159 17.23 -19.58 -1.23
CA LEU A 159 18.51 -19.87 -0.62
C LEU A 159 18.44 -19.46 0.86
N GLU A 160 18.81 -20.34 1.77
CA GLU A 160 18.72 -20.08 3.21
C GLU A 160 20.01 -20.42 3.95
N ARG A 161 20.29 -19.58 4.95
CA ARG A 161 21.31 -19.77 5.99
C ARG A 161 20.64 -19.70 7.35
N VAL A 162 20.85 -20.71 8.17
CA VAL A 162 20.38 -20.75 9.57
C VAL A 162 21.60 -20.83 10.48
N VAL A 163 21.67 -19.91 11.45
CA VAL A 163 22.72 -19.86 12.49
C VAL A 163 22.04 -19.80 13.86
N THR A 164 22.17 -20.89 14.61
CA THR A 164 21.49 -21.10 15.90
C THR A 164 22.00 -20.22 17.02
N GLU A 165 23.30 -19.93 17.05
CA GLU A 165 23.94 -19.09 18.08
C GLU A 165 23.21 -17.75 18.25
N TYR A 166 22.70 -17.19 17.14
CA TYR A 166 22.00 -15.91 17.10
C TYR A 166 20.51 -16.03 16.80
N SER A 167 19.97 -17.26 16.73
CA SER A 167 18.61 -17.53 16.25
C SER A 167 18.29 -16.82 14.93
N GLN A 168 19.31 -16.69 14.06
CA GLN A 168 19.22 -15.89 12.83
C GLN A 168 18.99 -16.81 11.64
N ARG A 169 17.90 -16.55 10.92
CA ARG A 169 17.63 -17.14 9.62
C ARG A 169 17.71 -16.04 8.57
N THR A 170 18.58 -16.21 7.61
CA THR A 170 18.70 -15.34 6.45
C THR A 170 18.23 -16.12 5.23
N SER A 171 17.24 -15.60 4.52
CA SER A 171 16.62 -16.26 3.37
C SER A 171 16.63 -15.31 2.17
N ARG A 172 16.85 -15.85 0.98
CA ARG A 172 16.87 -15.09 -0.27
C ARG A 172 16.09 -15.84 -1.34
N MET A 173 15.13 -15.18 -1.98
CA MET A 173 14.38 -15.79 -3.08
C MET A 173 15.22 -15.88 -4.36
N LEU A 174 15.13 -17.02 -5.05
CA LEU A 174 15.67 -17.24 -6.38
C LEU A 174 14.56 -16.94 -7.41
N SER A 175 14.53 -15.71 -7.91
CA SER A 175 13.47 -15.23 -8.80
C SER A 175 13.70 -15.64 -10.26
N GLY A 176 12.63 -15.66 -11.06
CA GLY A 176 12.70 -15.84 -12.53
C GLY A 176 12.85 -17.29 -13.00
N LEU A 177 12.58 -18.27 -12.14
CA LEU A 177 12.61 -19.70 -12.46
C LEU A 177 11.22 -20.33 -12.30
N ASP A 178 10.94 -21.37 -13.08
CA ASP A 178 9.75 -22.21 -12.96
C ASP A 178 10.15 -23.53 -12.29
N PRO A 179 9.91 -23.72 -10.99
CA PRO A 179 10.41 -24.91 -10.30
C PRO A 179 9.68 -26.19 -10.69
N SER A 180 8.63 -26.11 -11.53
CA SER A 180 7.88 -27.28 -12.00
C SER A 180 8.59 -28.08 -13.10
N VAL A 181 9.66 -27.50 -13.69
CA VAL A 181 10.52 -28.18 -14.68
C VAL A 181 11.88 -28.54 -14.08
N PHE A 182 12.60 -29.44 -14.74
CA PHE A 182 13.93 -29.84 -14.28
C PHE A 182 14.93 -28.70 -14.42
N HIS A 183 15.64 -28.44 -13.33
CA HIS A 183 16.75 -27.51 -13.28
C HIS A 183 17.95 -28.14 -12.57
N ASP A 184 19.15 -27.68 -12.94
CA ASP A 184 20.37 -28.00 -12.23
C ASP A 184 20.63 -26.92 -11.15
N TYR A 185 20.27 -27.23 -9.92
CA TYR A 185 20.52 -26.36 -8.76
C TYR A 185 21.91 -26.64 -8.21
N ARG A 186 22.79 -25.64 -8.27
CA ARG A 186 24.14 -25.72 -7.71
C ARG A 186 24.26 -24.82 -6.49
N ILE A 187 24.62 -25.38 -5.34
CA ILE A 187 24.91 -24.65 -4.10
C ILE A 187 26.41 -24.73 -3.84
N VAL A 188 27.05 -23.58 -3.65
CA VAL A 188 28.46 -23.48 -3.28
C VAL A 188 28.54 -22.98 -1.83
N TRP A 189 29.15 -23.77 -0.95
CA TRP A 189 29.29 -23.45 0.47
C TRP A 189 30.73 -23.07 0.82
N ASN A 190 30.93 -21.81 1.19
CA ASN A 190 32.20 -21.26 1.65
C ASN A 190 32.12 -20.80 3.12
N SER A 191 33.23 -20.36 3.70
CA SER A 191 33.31 -19.85 5.08
C SER A 191 32.69 -18.47 5.25
N SER A 192 32.55 -17.71 4.16
CA SER A 192 32.03 -16.33 4.17
C SER A 192 30.80 -16.11 3.31
N VAL A 193 30.45 -17.06 2.44
CA VAL A 193 29.34 -16.94 1.51
C VAL A 193 28.78 -18.30 1.14
N ILE A 194 27.47 -18.32 0.91
CA ILE A 194 26.77 -19.36 0.17
C ILE A 194 26.23 -18.77 -1.13
N ILE A 195 26.38 -19.48 -2.25
CA ILE A 195 25.93 -19.05 -3.57
C ILE A 195 25.06 -20.14 -4.20
N ALA A 196 23.97 -19.73 -4.84
CA ALA A 196 23.08 -20.60 -5.61
C ALA A 196 23.10 -20.23 -7.10
N TYR A 197 23.28 -21.25 -7.93
CA TYR A 197 23.10 -21.22 -9.37
C TYR A 197 21.96 -22.14 -9.76
N VAL A 198 21.26 -21.76 -10.83
CA VAL A 198 20.22 -22.57 -11.47
C VAL A 198 20.51 -22.55 -12.96
N ASP A 199 20.77 -23.73 -13.53
CA ASP A 199 21.21 -23.88 -14.93
C ASP A 199 22.43 -23.00 -15.26
N ASP A 200 23.44 -23.05 -14.37
CA ASP A 200 24.67 -22.24 -14.40
C ASP A 200 24.47 -20.71 -14.28
N VAL A 201 23.22 -20.23 -14.19
CA VAL A 201 22.91 -18.83 -13.91
C VAL A 201 22.91 -18.61 -12.41
N ARG A 202 23.76 -17.71 -11.92
CA ARG A 202 23.77 -17.33 -10.51
C ARG A 202 22.49 -16.55 -10.16
N LEU A 203 21.64 -17.12 -9.32
CA LEU A 203 20.36 -16.48 -8.92
C LEU A 203 20.38 -15.93 -7.49
N GLY A 204 21.27 -16.43 -6.62
CA GLY A 204 21.29 -15.96 -5.24
C GLY A 204 22.61 -16.16 -4.54
N ALA A 205 22.82 -15.35 -3.50
CA ALA A 205 23.88 -15.52 -2.53
C ALA A 205 23.53 -14.87 -1.19
N ILE A 206 24.11 -15.40 -0.13
CA ILE A 206 24.08 -14.83 1.21
C ILE A 206 25.53 -14.77 1.69
N GLY A 207 26.02 -13.56 1.97
CA GLY A 207 27.34 -13.34 2.57
C GLY A 207 27.19 -12.93 4.04
N ASP A 208 28.08 -13.44 4.90
CA ASP A 208 28.28 -13.18 6.35
C ASP A 208 28.83 -14.47 7.02
N THR A 209 28.88 -14.56 8.35
CA THR A 209 29.35 -15.74 9.09
C THR A 209 28.58 -16.98 8.67
N MET A 210 29.27 -17.96 8.09
CA MET A 210 28.68 -19.23 7.67
C MET A 210 28.81 -20.30 8.75
N PRO A 211 27.81 -21.18 8.90
CA PRO A 211 27.98 -22.43 9.62
C PRO A 211 29.26 -23.16 9.18
N SER A 212 30.06 -23.67 10.13
CA SER A 212 31.39 -24.26 9.84
C SER A 212 31.40 -25.78 9.60
N GLY A 213 30.28 -26.47 9.82
CA GLY A 213 30.21 -27.93 9.67
C GLY A 213 31.02 -28.71 10.72
N PRO A 214 31.18 -30.04 10.56
CA PRO A 214 30.72 -30.85 9.42
C PRO A 214 29.20 -31.15 9.47
N PHE A 215 28.54 -31.22 8.30
CA PHE A 215 27.11 -31.49 8.17
C PHE A 215 26.79 -32.60 7.16
N HIS A 216 25.71 -33.34 7.39
CA HIS A 216 25.13 -34.22 6.37
C HIS A 216 24.49 -33.41 5.24
N PHE A 217 24.59 -33.88 4.00
CA PHE A 217 23.76 -33.38 2.91
C PHE A 217 22.41 -34.09 2.94
N LYS A 218 21.32 -33.33 2.97
CA LYS A 218 19.96 -33.86 3.10
C LYS A 218 19.07 -33.37 1.98
N ILE A 219 18.16 -34.23 1.54
CA ILE A 219 17.03 -33.90 0.68
C ILE A 219 15.78 -34.33 1.44
N ALA A 220 14.92 -33.37 1.76
CA ALA A 220 13.72 -33.61 2.54
C ALA A 220 12.50 -33.03 1.85
N ILE A 221 11.37 -33.72 1.97
CA ILE A 221 10.05 -33.23 1.61
C ILE A 221 9.09 -33.43 2.78
N THR A 222 8.18 -32.49 2.95
CA THR A 222 7.20 -32.48 4.03
C THR A 222 5.91 -31.78 3.61
N GLU A 223 4.91 -31.86 4.47
CA GLU A 223 3.74 -30.99 4.35
C GLU A 223 4.10 -29.49 4.34
N PHE A 224 3.51 -28.72 3.43
CA PHE A 224 3.22 -27.32 3.67
C PHE A 224 2.07 -27.26 4.67
N ARG A 225 2.04 -26.29 5.57
CA ARG A 225 1.01 -26.21 6.63
C ARG A 225 -0.42 -25.93 6.09
N ASN A 226 -0.74 -26.20 4.83
CA ASN A 226 -2.09 -26.08 4.30
C ASN A 226 -2.87 -27.39 4.43
N VAL A 227 -4.20 -27.30 4.41
CA VAL A 227 -5.11 -28.42 4.73
C VAL A 227 -5.07 -29.51 3.65
N THR A 228 -4.65 -29.18 2.44
CA THR A 228 -4.76 -29.98 1.22
C THR A 228 -3.47 -30.63 0.72
N THR A 229 -2.35 -30.45 1.44
CA THR A 229 -1.01 -30.79 0.96
C THR A 229 -0.91 -32.13 0.24
N GLN A 230 -0.75 -32.02 -1.08
CA GLN A 230 -0.27 -33.06 -1.99
C GLN A 230 0.85 -32.43 -2.81
N GLY A 231 2.06 -32.95 -2.66
CA GLY A 231 3.22 -32.45 -3.37
C GLY A 231 4.36 -33.46 -3.37
N GLY A 232 5.27 -33.26 -4.31
CA GLY A 232 6.36 -34.16 -4.64
C GLY A 232 7.62 -33.43 -5.04
N VAL A 233 8.74 -34.14 -4.98
CA VAL A 233 9.98 -33.74 -5.62
C VAL A 233 10.47 -34.92 -6.45
N ILE A 234 10.83 -34.64 -7.70
CA ILE A 234 11.50 -35.61 -8.56
C ILE A 234 12.96 -35.23 -8.69
N ILE A 235 13.83 -36.18 -8.42
CA ILE A 235 15.27 -36.04 -8.39
C ILE A 235 15.86 -36.96 -9.45
N ASP A 236 16.72 -36.39 -10.29
CA ASP A 236 17.41 -37.08 -11.38
C ASP A 236 18.84 -37.42 -10.96
N SER A 237 19.56 -36.47 -10.34
CA SER A 237 20.91 -36.76 -9.83
C SER A 237 21.37 -35.80 -8.75
N VAL A 238 22.35 -36.26 -7.97
CA VAL A 238 23.10 -35.46 -6.99
C VAL A 238 24.58 -35.69 -7.22
N THR A 239 25.34 -34.60 -7.28
CA THR A 239 26.80 -34.62 -7.29
C THR A 239 27.35 -33.65 -6.26
N ILE A 240 28.30 -34.09 -5.43
CA ILE A 240 29.01 -33.25 -4.46
C ILE A 240 30.51 -33.32 -4.75
N ARG A 241 31.17 -32.17 -4.79
CA ARG A 241 32.61 -32.03 -5.06
C ARG A 241 33.26 -31.15 -4.01
N GLU A 242 34.57 -31.34 -3.82
CA GLU A 242 35.37 -30.34 -3.13
C GLU A 242 35.46 -29.08 -4.01
N HIS A 243 35.41 -27.92 -3.37
CA HIS A 243 35.45 -26.60 -3.99
C HIS A 243 36.56 -25.79 -3.32
N HIS A 244 37.77 -25.90 -3.86
CA HIS A 244 38.98 -25.34 -3.26
C HIS A 244 39.27 -23.87 -3.61
N SER A 245 38.53 -23.24 -4.53
CA SER A 245 38.89 -21.92 -5.05
C SER A 245 37.71 -20.98 -5.27
N MET A 246 37.58 -19.95 -4.44
CA MET A 246 36.99 -18.67 -4.88
C MET A 246 38.07 -17.76 -5.51
N ILE A 247 39.35 -18.01 -5.21
CA ILE A 247 40.49 -17.16 -5.56
C ILE A 247 40.70 -17.07 -7.09
N SER A 248 40.33 -18.12 -7.83
CA SER A 248 40.49 -18.16 -9.29
C SER A 248 39.18 -18.16 -10.08
N GLU A 249 38.02 -18.35 -9.44
CA GLU A 249 36.78 -18.66 -10.17
C GLU A 249 35.78 -17.51 -10.28
N PHE A 250 35.86 -16.44 -9.48
CA PHE A 250 34.82 -15.40 -9.54
C PHE A 250 35.33 -13.98 -9.27
N SER A 251 34.97 -13.04 -10.15
CA SER A 251 34.90 -11.62 -9.82
C SER A 251 34.03 -11.41 -8.58
N PRO A 252 34.27 -10.36 -7.78
CA PRO A 252 33.32 -9.95 -6.75
C PRO A 252 31.94 -9.79 -7.38
N PHE A 253 30.90 -9.82 -6.58
CA PHE A 253 29.57 -9.54 -7.09
C PHE A 253 28.71 -8.80 -6.10
N ILE A 254 27.64 -8.23 -6.63
CA ILE A 254 26.74 -7.37 -5.92
C ILE A 254 25.36 -8.00 -5.99
N SER A 255 24.67 -7.98 -4.88
CA SER A 255 23.29 -8.39 -4.79
C SER A 255 22.45 -7.28 -4.18
N LEU A 256 21.24 -7.12 -4.70
CA LEU A 256 20.19 -6.37 -4.02
C LEU A 256 19.52 -7.26 -2.97
N GLY A 257 19.59 -6.85 -1.70
CA GLY A 257 18.84 -7.45 -0.60
C GLY A 257 17.43 -6.89 -0.54
N SER A 258 17.30 -5.55 -0.49
CA SER A 258 16.01 -4.86 -0.49
C SER A 258 16.15 -3.35 -0.81
N PRO A 259 15.06 -2.65 -1.17
CA PRO A 259 13.81 -3.21 -1.71
C PRO A 259 14.08 -3.95 -3.03
N GLY A 260 13.09 -4.68 -3.56
CA GLY A 260 13.26 -5.42 -4.83
C GLY A 260 13.56 -4.49 -6.01
N ASN A 261 14.21 -5.01 -7.05
CA ASN A 261 14.47 -4.22 -8.26
C ASN A 261 13.13 -3.87 -8.96
N SER A 262 13.05 -2.69 -9.56
CA SER A 262 11.85 -2.14 -10.23
C SER A 262 10.63 -1.97 -9.32
N THR A 263 10.85 -1.82 -8.00
CA THR A 263 9.75 -1.60 -7.05
C THR A 263 9.48 -0.12 -6.80
N ILE A 264 8.25 0.18 -6.37
CA ILE A 264 7.79 1.50 -5.96
C ILE A 264 8.04 1.64 -4.45
N ASN A 265 8.77 2.69 -4.06
CA ASN A 265 9.19 2.94 -2.69
C ASN A 265 9.11 4.44 -2.39
N LEU A 266 9.21 4.83 -1.13
CA LEU A 266 9.19 6.23 -0.72
C LEU A 266 10.61 6.81 -0.68
N GLY A 267 10.73 8.13 -0.79
CA GLY A 267 12.02 8.81 -0.69
C GLY A 267 12.76 8.46 0.61
N SER A 268 14.09 8.39 0.54
CA SER A 268 14.99 8.02 1.65
C SER A 268 14.88 6.59 2.19
N ASP A 269 14.12 5.70 1.54
CA ASP A 269 14.13 4.28 1.87
C ASP A 269 15.56 3.72 1.73
N VAL A 270 15.95 2.88 2.70
CA VAL A 270 17.29 2.26 2.74
C VAL A 270 17.32 1.14 1.71
N ILE A 271 18.41 1.09 0.95
CA ILE A 271 18.69 0.01 0.01
C ILE A 271 19.76 -0.88 0.62
N ASP A 272 19.36 -2.11 0.92
CA ASP A 272 20.28 -3.14 1.38
C ASP A 272 20.97 -3.77 0.17
N ILE A 273 22.29 -3.58 0.11
CA ILE A 273 23.16 -4.16 -0.91
C ILE A 273 24.13 -5.11 -0.21
N ILE A 274 24.23 -6.32 -0.74
CA ILE A 274 25.10 -7.38 -0.25
C ILE A 274 26.20 -7.61 -1.28
N PRO A 275 27.37 -6.96 -1.14
CA PRO A 275 28.54 -7.28 -1.92
C PRO A 275 29.21 -8.55 -1.34
N VAL A 276 29.74 -9.40 -2.23
CA VAL A 276 30.42 -10.64 -1.86
C VAL A 276 31.77 -10.71 -2.53
N GLY A 277 32.77 -11.21 -1.79
CA GLY A 277 34.14 -11.36 -2.27
C GLY A 277 34.82 -10.02 -2.54
N HIS A 278 34.40 -8.96 -1.86
CA HIS A 278 34.87 -7.60 -2.09
C HIS A 278 35.90 -7.13 -1.03
N ASP A 279 36.62 -6.05 -1.31
CA ASP A 279 37.71 -5.49 -0.49
C ASP A 279 37.26 -4.66 0.73
N GLY A 280 35.99 -4.76 1.13
CA GLY A 280 35.40 -3.94 2.18
C GLY A 280 34.69 -2.67 1.66
N LEU A 281 35.05 -2.16 0.47
CA LEU A 281 34.55 -0.90 -0.05
C LEU A 281 33.48 -1.10 -1.14
N LEU A 282 32.37 -0.37 -1.02
CA LEU A 282 31.30 -0.34 -2.02
C LEU A 282 31.22 1.06 -2.62
N TYR A 283 31.02 1.13 -3.93
CA TYR A 283 30.80 2.37 -4.67
C TYR A 283 29.41 2.36 -5.28
N TRP A 284 28.73 3.50 -5.31
CA TRP A 284 27.43 3.61 -5.96
C TRP A 284 27.19 4.99 -6.57
N SER A 285 26.32 5.05 -7.57
CA SER A 285 25.90 6.29 -8.23
C SER A 285 24.42 6.24 -8.54
N TRP A 286 23.75 7.37 -8.32
CA TRP A 286 22.36 7.61 -8.71
C TRP A 286 22.31 8.38 -10.01
N ASP A 287 21.53 7.90 -10.97
CA ASP A 287 21.17 8.61 -12.21
C ASP A 287 22.38 9.12 -13.02
N GLY A 288 23.50 8.39 -12.96
CA GLY A 288 24.74 8.75 -13.64
C GLY A 288 25.54 9.88 -12.97
N ALA A 289 25.25 10.20 -11.71
CA ALA A 289 26.04 11.13 -10.91
C ALA A 289 27.46 10.58 -10.60
N LEU A 290 28.27 11.37 -9.90
CA LEU A 290 29.57 10.90 -9.40
C LEU A 290 29.39 9.81 -8.34
N ASN A 291 30.30 8.84 -8.33
CA ASN A 291 30.27 7.75 -7.35
C ASN A 291 30.43 8.28 -5.92
N SER A 292 29.55 7.82 -5.04
CA SER A 292 29.74 7.79 -3.59
C SER A 292 30.38 6.46 -3.19
N SER A 293 30.96 6.39 -2.00
CA SER A 293 31.53 5.15 -1.49
C SER A 293 31.54 5.09 0.04
N SER A 294 31.38 3.90 0.60
CA SER A 294 31.53 3.65 2.04
C SER A 294 31.93 2.20 2.32
N GLU A 295 32.49 1.97 3.50
CA GLU A 295 32.63 0.64 4.10
C GLU A 295 31.30 0.20 4.72
N SER A 296 31.17 -1.08 5.05
CA SER A 296 29.98 -1.63 5.72
C SER A 296 29.82 -1.04 7.14
N PRO A 297 28.60 -0.66 7.58
CA PRO A 297 27.32 -0.78 6.89
C PRO A 297 27.10 0.29 5.81
N TYR A 298 26.52 -0.10 4.68
CA TYR A 298 26.24 0.80 3.56
C TYR A 298 24.95 1.60 3.80
N ASP A 299 25.05 2.92 3.88
CA ASP A 299 23.88 3.81 4.02
C ASP A 299 23.42 4.32 2.64
N ILE A 300 23.00 3.40 1.78
CA ILE A 300 22.44 3.74 0.47
C ILE A 300 20.96 4.05 0.66
N ARG A 301 20.53 5.24 0.22
CA ARG A 301 19.14 5.69 0.34
C ARG A 301 18.56 6.09 -1.01
N LEU A 302 17.29 5.79 -1.21
CA LEU A 302 16.52 6.24 -2.36
C LEU A 302 16.47 7.77 -2.42
N PRO A 303 16.64 8.39 -3.60
CA PRO A 303 16.48 9.83 -3.76
C PRO A 303 15.11 10.31 -3.27
N LEU A 304 15.03 11.54 -2.75
CA LEU A 304 13.78 12.14 -2.27
C LEU A 304 12.84 12.60 -3.39
N VAL A 305 13.39 12.80 -4.59
CA VAL A 305 12.62 13.30 -5.73
C VAL A 305 11.75 12.16 -6.26
N SER A 306 10.48 12.44 -6.56
CA SER A 306 9.62 11.42 -7.16
C SER A 306 10.04 11.09 -8.59
N GLY A 307 9.92 9.82 -8.96
CA GLY A 307 10.21 9.35 -10.32
C GLY A 307 11.05 8.09 -10.33
N GLN A 308 11.41 7.65 -11.54
CA GLN A 308 12.30 6.51 -11.72
C GLN A 308 13.75 6.94 -11.47
N HIS A 309 14.48 6.14 -10.69
CA HIS A 309 15.89 6.32 -10.37
C HIS A 309 16.69 5.06 -10.70
N ILE A 310 17.90 5.26 -11.19
CA ILE A 310 18.84 4.18 -11.54
C ILE A 310 20.00 4.20 -10.56
N LEU A 311 20.20 3.09 -9.85
CA LEU A 311 21.34 2.85 -8.98
C LEU A 311 22.36 1.99 -9.73
N ASP A 312 23.52 2.54 -10.03
CA ASP A 312 24.68 1.77 -10.47
C ASP A 312 25.58 1.50 -9.25
N VAL A 313 25.86 0.23 -8.95
CA VAL A 313 26.71 -0.18 -7.82
C VAL A 313 27.96 -0.90 -8.34
N TYR A 314 29.11 -0.69 -7.69
CA TYR A 314 30.39 -1.28 -8.03
C TYR A 314 31.11 -1.76 -6.77
N CYS A 315 31.80 -2.89 -6.85
CA CYS A 315 32.72 -3.33 -5.81
C CYS A 315 33.97 -3.95 -6.44
N ARG A 316 35.08 -3.86 -5.71
CA ARG A 316 36.36 -4.40 -6.13
C ARG A 316 36.64 -5.70 -5.39
N ASP A 317 37.35 -6.59 -6.06
CA ASP A 317 37.78 -7.88 -5.52
C ASP A 317 38.57 -7.74 -4.21
N GLY A 318 38.17 -8.52 -3.21
CA GLY A 318 38.82 -8.55 -1.89
C GLY A 318 40.07 -9.42 -1.80
N TYR A 319 40.36 -10.22 -2.83
CA TYR A 319 41.52 -11.12 -2.86
C TYR A 319 42.76 -10.48 -3.50
N GLY A 320 42.69 -9.18 -3.80
CA GLY A 320 43.82 -8.39 -4.31
C GLY A 320 43.97 -8.44 -5.83
N TYR A 321 43.03 -9.06 -6.56
CA TYR A 321 42.97 -8.95 -8.00
C TYR A 321 42.34 -7.62 -8.43
N ASP A 322 42.56 -7.20 -9.69
CA ASP A 322 41.95 -5.98 -10.24
C ASP A 322 40.62 -6.26 -10.93
N ASN A 323 39.82 -7.15 -10.33
CA ASN A 323 38.49 -7.49 -10.83
C ASN A 323 37.45 -6.56 -10.19
N TRP A 324 36.50 -6.11 -11.00
CA TRP A 324 35.41 -5.23 -10.58
C TRP A 324 34.07 -5.87 -10.90
N ALA A 325 33.14 -5.80 -9.95
CA ALA A 325 31.73 -6.07 -10.20
C ALA A 325 31.01 -4.76 -10.52
N ARG A 326 29.95 -4.86 -11.33
CA ARG A 326 29.00 -3.79 -11.52
C ARG A 326 27.60 -4.36 -11.63
N GLU A 327 26.66 -3.81 -10.87
CA GLU A 327 25.24 -4.11 -11.00
C GLU A 327 24.42 -2.83 -11.16
N ARG A 328 23.28 -2.96 -11.84
CA ARG A 328 22.34 -1.86 -12.07
C ARG A 328 20.96 -2.21 -11.58
N PHE A 329 20.42 -1.39 -10.70
CA PHE A 329 19.07 -1.49 -10.18
C PHE A 329 18.26 -0.25 -10.56
N VAL A 330 16.95 -0.42 -10.69
CA VAL A 330 15.98 0.61 -11.03
C VAL A 330 14.94 0.65 -9.91
N PHE A 331 14.58 1.83 -9.46
CA PHE A 331 13.55 2.03 -8.44
C PHE A 331 12.61 3.16 -8.85
N ILE A 332 11.39 3.15 -8.33
CA ILE A 332 10.43 4.24 -8.52
C ILE A 332 10.17 4.89 -7.17
N THR A 333 10.67 6.11 -6.98
CA THR A 333 10.42 6.90 -5.77
C THR A 333 9.07 7.59 -5.85
N MET A 334 8.27 7.46 -4.80
CA MET A 334 7.07 8.26 -4.53
C MET A 334 7.41 9.51 -3.72
N GLY A 335 6.78 10.63 -4.07
CA GLY A 335 6.92 11.88 -3.31
C GLY A 335 6.10 11.90 -2.02
N ASP A 336 4.92 11.30 -2.07
CA ASP A 336 3.97 11.20 -0.96
C ASP A 336 3.45 9.76 -0.85
N PRO A 337 3.03 9.30 0.34
CA PRO A 337 2.39 8.00 0.51
C PRO A 337 1.09 7.89 -0.30
N PRO A 338 0.69 6.67 -0.74
CA PRO A 338 -0.59 6.48 -1.43
C PRO A 338 -1.78 6.92 -0.58
N GLU A 339 -2.77 7.54 -1.21
CA GLU A 339 -4.00 7.98 -0.54
C GLU A 339 -5.17 7.04 -0.84
N LEU A 340 -5.98 6.76 0.19
CA LEU A 340 -7.20 5.99 0.15
C LEU A 340 -8.35 6.81 0.73
N ASN A 341 -9.57 6.56 0.27
CA ASN A 341 -10.77 7.23 0.79
C ASN A 341 -11.73 6.17 1.31
N ALA A 342 -12.09 6.24 2.59
CA ALA A 342 -13.17 5.43 3.13
C ALA A 342 -14.50 5.98 2.60
N ALA A 343 -15.40 5.11 2.15
CA ALA A 343 -16.76 5.51 1.78
C ALA A 343 -17.62 5.74 3.03
N TRP A 344 -18.57 6.68 2.97
CA TRP A 344 -19.55 6.84 4.06
C TRP A 344 -20.55 5.68 4.09
N MET A 345 -20.65 5.00 5.24
CA MET A 345 -21.54 3.86 5.45
C MET A 345 -22.79 4.30 6.21
N SER A 346 -23.89 4.52 5.49
CA SER A 346 -25.19 4.86 6.11
C SER A 346 -25.81 3.70 6.88
N THR A 347 -25.52 2.47 6.46
CA THR A 347 -25.83 1.22 7.16
C THR A 347 -24.52 0.49 7.35
N PRO A 348 -24.07 0.26 8.60
CA PRO A 348 -22.88 -0.53 8.88
C PRO A 348 -22.96 -1.93 8.26
N PRO A 349 -21.85 -2.45 7.72
CA PRO A 349 -21.79 -3.84 7.34
C PRO A 349 -21.82 -4.74 8.58
N THR A 350 -22.39 -5.93 8.41
CA THR A 350 -22.22 -7.06 9.31
C THR A 350 -20.77 -7.52 9.20
N ILE A 351 -20.21 -7.99 10.32
CA ILE A 351 -18.86 -8.55 10.35
C ILE A 351 -19.03 -10.04 10.60
N ASP A 352 -19.16 -10.80 9.52
CA ASP A 352 -19.37 -12.26 9.52
C ASP A 352 -18.53 -12.98 8.44
N GLY A 353 -17.69 -12.24 7.73
CA GLY A 353 -16.79 -12.74 6.71
C GLY A 353 -17.48 -12.97 5.37
N ILE A 354 -18.74 -12.57 5.17
CA ILE A 354 -19.51 -12.84 3.94
C ILE A 354 -19.90 -11.53 3.27
N PHE A 355 -19.41 -11.26 2.07
CA PHE A 355 -19.81 -10.07 1.32
C PHE A 355 -21.17 -10.25 0.65
N LEU A 356 -22.15 -9.44 1.06
CA LEU A 356 -23.44 -9.33 0.41
C LEU A 356 -23.53 -8.07 -0.46
N GLU A 357 -24.23 -8.15 -1.60
CA GLU A 357 -24.34 -7.07 -2.60
C GLU A 357 -24.90 -5.75 -2.03
N ASN A 358 -25.71 -5.81 -0.98
CA ASN A 358 -26.35 -4.62 -0.37
C ASN A 358 -25.63 -4.11 0.88
N GLU A 359 -24.55 -4.76 1.28
CA GLU A 359 -23.84 -4.46 2.52
C GLU A 359 -22.72 -3.45 2.30
N TRP A 360 -22.01 -3.61 1.18
CA TRP A 360 -20.88 -2.78 0.78
C TRP A 360 -21.26 -1.95 -0.45
N PRO A 361 -21.40 -0.62 -0.33
CA PRO A 361 -21.64 0.24 -1.48
C PRO A 361 -20.49 0.12 -2.50
N GLU A 362 -20.79 0.12 -3.80
CA GLU A 362 -19.75 0.04 -4.87
C GLU A 362 -18.65 1.10 -4.71
N ILE A 363 -18.98 2.28 -4.19
CA ILE A 363 -18.00 3.37 -3.95
C ILE A 363 -16.96 3.04 -2.86
N SER A 364 -17.20 2.01 -2.05
CA SER A 364 -16.25 1.53 -1.05
C SER A 364 -15.20 0.59 -1.64
N LEU A 365 -15.45 0.02 -2.82
CA LEU A 365 -14.56 -0.93 -3.46
C LEU A 365 -13.37 -0.23 -4.09
N ILE A 366 -12.18 -0.67 -3.69
CA ILE A 366 -10.88 -0.19 -4.16
C ILE A 366 -10.04 -1.42 -4.51
N MET A 367 -9.34 -1.36 -5.63
CA MET A 367 -8.34 -2.38 -5.99
C MET A 367 -6.99 -1.97 -5.44
N LEU A 368 -6.40 -2.80 -4.60
CA LEU A 368 -5.05 -2.61 -4.06
C LEU A 368 -4.08 -3.58 -4.73
N ASN A 369 -2.93 -3.06 -5.12
CA ASN A 369 -1.84 -3.84 -5.70
C ASN A 369 -0.94 -4.31 -4.57
N LEU A 370 -1.19 -5.49 -4.03
CA LEU A 370 -0.32 -6.05 -3.01
C LEU A 370 0.91 -6.67 -3.68
N VAL A 371 2.07 -6.41 -3.10
CA VAL A 371 3.35 -6.78 -3.70
C VAL A 371 4.07 -7.77 -2.79
N ARG A 372 4.65 -8.81 -3.38
CA ARG A 372 5.54 -9.77 -2.70
C ARG A 372 6.99 -9.30 -2.77
N THR A 373 7.86 -9.87 -1.95
CA THR A 373 9.29 -9.49 -1.89
C THR A 373 10.06 -9.63 -3.21
N ASP A 374 9.60 -10.50 -4.12
CA ASP A 374 10.16 -10.66 -5.48
C ASP A 374 9.58 -9.70 -6.52
N GLY A 375 8.70 -8.78 -6.10
CA GLY A 375 8.03 -7.83 -6.98
C GLY A 375 6.80 -8.40 -7.68
N LEU A 376 6.36 -9.63 -7.38
CA LEU A 376 5.07 -10.13 -7.86
C LEU A 376 3.96 -9.21 -7.34
N ILE A 377 3.14 -8.70 -8.24
CA ILE A 377 1.99 -7.85 -7.93
C ILE A 377 0.73 -8.69 -8.06
N ILE A 378 -0.12 -8.66 -7.03
CA ILE A 378 -1.42 -9.30 -7.00
C ILE A 378 -2.47 -8.24 -6.71
N ASP A 379 -3.45 -8.13 -7.61
CA ASP A 379 -4.59 -7.23 -7.44
C ASP A 379 -5.57 -7.84 -6.44
N VAL A 380 -5.92 -7.08 -5.41
CA VAL A 380 -6.83 -7.50 -4.34
C VAL A 380 -7.94 -6.47 -4.21
N ASN A 381 -9.19 -6.94 -4.25
CA ASN A 381 -10.35 -6.10 -4.02
C ASN A 381 -10.53 -5.86 -2.52
N VAL A 382 -10.53 -4.60 -2.11
CA VAL A 382 -10.71 -4.17 -0.73
C VAL A 382 -11.85 -3.16 -0.65
N MET A 383 -12.81 -3.41 0.23
CA MET A 383 -13.90 -2.49 0.51
C MET A 383 -13.55 -1.70 1.77
N ILE A 384 -13.50 -0.38 1.66
CA ILE A 384 -13.15 0.51 2.79
C ILE A 384 -14.31 1.46 3.04
N GLY A 385 -14.89 1.36 4.23
CA GLY A 385 -16.03 2.17 4.67
C GLY A 385 -15.77 2.81 6.02
N SER A 386 -16.54 3.85 6.34
CA SER A 386 -16.53 4.49 7.65
C SER A 386 -17.90 5.08 8.00
N ASP A 387 -18.27 5.06 9.28
CA ASP A 387 -19.42 5.79 9.82
C ASP A 387 -18.97 6.81 10.90
N GLU A 388 -19.85 7.20 11.83
CA GLU A 388 -19.53 8.14 12.90
C GLU A 388 -18.55 7.58 13.95
N ARG A 389 -18.36 6.26 14.01
CA ARG A 389 -17.69 5.57 15.12
C ARG A 389 -16.65 4.55 14.68
N PHE A 390 -16.81 3.98 13.49
CA PHE A 390 -16.06 2.83 13.05
C PHE A 390 -15.55 2.99 11.62
N ILE A 391 -14.42 2.32 11.38
CA ILE A 391 -13.89 2.04 10.06
C ILE A 391 -14.15 0.56 9.79
N TYR A 392 -14.50 0.25 8.56
CA TYR A 392 -14.83 -1.08 8.08
C TYR A 392 -13.91 -1.45 6.93
N PHE A 393 -13.38 -2.68 6.98
CA PHE A 393 -12.59 -3.25 5.91
C PHE A 393 -13.19 -4.59 5.52
N GLY A 394 -13.48 -4.78 4.25
CA GLY A 394 -13.64 -6.09 3.63
C GLY A 394 -12.45 -6.35 2.72
N ILE A 395 -11.83 -7.52 2.79
CA ILE A 395 -10.74 -7.94 1.91
C ILE A 395 -11.17 -9.22 1.18
N ASP A 396 -11.30 -9.15 -0.14
CA ASP A 396 -11.50 -10.31 -1.02
C ASP A 396 -10.12 -10.88 -1.40
N SER A 397 -9.59 -11.76 -0.56
CA SER A 397 -8.24 -12.28 -0.71
C SER A 397 -8.20 -13.47 -1.68
N PRO A 398 -7.29 -13.49 -2.66
CA PRO A 398 -7.05 -14.66 -3.50
C PRO A 398 -6.29 -15.79 -2.78
N VAL A 399 -5.88 -15.56 -1.53
CA VAL A 399 -5.17 -16.55 -0.72
C VAL A 399 -6.15 -17.58 -0.21
N ALA A 400 -5.88 -18.86 -0.51
CA ALA A 400 -6.66 -19.99 -0.02
C ALA A 400 -6.59 -20.14 1.52
N SER A 401 -7.64 -20.72 2.10
CA SER A 401 -7.69 -21.08 3.52
C SER A 401 -6.61 -22.14 3.85
N GLY A 402 -5.93 -21.96 4.98
CA GLY A 402 -4.78 -22.78 5.37
C GLY A 402 -4.34 -22.47 6.80
N HIS A 403 -3.52 -23.34 7.42
CA HIS A 403 -3.16 -23.21 8.84
C HIS A 403 -2.49 -21.88 9.16
N ASP A 404 -1.66 -21.37 8.24
CA ASP A 404 -0.97 -20.09 8.39
C ASP A 404 -1.61 -18.96 7.59
N SER A 405 -2.65 -19.25 6.80
CA SER A 405 -3.34 -18.28 5.96
C SER A 405 -4.08 -17.26 6.81
N ARG A 406 -3.74 -15.98 6.65
CA ARG A 406 -4.35 -14.89 7.42
C ARG A 406 -4.26 -13.55 6.68
N ALA A 407 -5.06 -12.59 7.13
CA ALA A 407 -4.96 -11.20 6.73
C ALA A 407 -4.62 -10.33 7.94
N ALA A 408 -3.95 -9.21 7.70
CA ALA A 408 -3.72 -8.22 8.73
C ALA A 408 -3.89 -6.78 8.26
N LEU A 409 -4.31 -5.94 9.20
CA LEU A 409 -4.37 -4.49 9.08
C LEU A 409 -3.40 -3.88 10.07
N ILE A 410 -2.51 -3.02 9.59
CA ILE A 410 -1.73 -2.13 10.44
C ILE A 410 -2.39 -0.76 10.38
N ILE A 411 -2.74 -0.21 11.54
CA ILE A 411 -3.44 1.07 11.66
C ILE A 411 -2.72 1.94 12.67
N ASP A 412 -2.49 3.19 12.32
CA ASP A 412 -1.82 4.18 13.16
C ASP A 412 -2.55 5.53 13.11
N GLU A 413 -2.54 6.25 14.24
CA GLU A 413 -3.07 7.61 14.40
C GLU A 413 -2.38 8.58 13.42
N THR A 414 -1.10 8.33 13.12
CA THR A 414 -0.31 9.08 12.15
C THR A 414 0.15 8.17 10.99
N PHE A 415 0.77 8.77 9.98
CA PHE A 415 1.40 8.08 8.85
C PHE A 415 2.87 8.51 8.69
N ASP A 416 3.46 8.99 9.79
CA ASP A 416 4.84 9.47 9.89
C ASP A 416 5.86 8.33 10.07
N GLY A 417 5.37 7.10 10.24
CA GLY A 417 6.21 5.92 10.46
C GLY A 417 6.68 5.72 11.88
N VAL A 418 6.18 6.53 12.82
CA VAL A 418 6.56 6.48 14.23
C VAL A 418 5.40 5.94 15.03
N TYR A 419 5.47 4.66 15.36
CA TYR A 419 4.45 3.97 16.13
C TYR A 419 4.45 4.35 17.61
N LYS A 420 3.30 4.84 18.09
CA LYS A 420 3.11 5.31 19.47
C LYS A 420 1.99 4.55 20.19
N GLY A 421 1.84 3.27 19.88
CA GLY A 421 0.82 2.43 20.48
C GLY A 421 1.02 2.24 21.98
N HIS A 422 -0.07 2.13 22.73
CA HIS A 422 -0.03 1.82 24.16
C HIS A 422 -1.13 0.85 24.61
N ASN A 423 -0.91 0.19 25.74
CA ASN A 423 -1.85 -0.80 26.31
C ASN A 423 -3.02 -0.13 27.04
N GLY A 424 -3.84 0.63 26.33
CA GLY A 424 -5.01 1.31 26.87
C GLY A 424 -5.70 2.16 25.80
N THR A 425 -6.94 2.57 26.06
CA THR A 425 -7.71 3.43 25.15
C THR A 425 -7.29 4.90 25.34
N PRO A 426 -7.01 5.65 24.26
CA PRO A 426 -6.98 5.24 22.85
C PRO A 426 -5.70 4.46 22.50
N THR A 427 -5.79 3.33 21.80
CA THR A 427 -4.62 2.46 21.52
C THR A 427 -3.55 3.10 20.63
N ARG A 428 -3.93 4.03 19.74
CA ARG A 428 -3.13 4.82 18.77
C ARG A 428 -2.49 4.06 17.62
N ALA A 429 -1.89 2.90 17.87
CA ALA A 429 -1.24 2.12 16.82
C ALA A 429 -1.38 0.63 17.08
N ILE A 430 -1.89 -0.10 16.09
CA ILE A 430 -2.13 -1.54 16.20
C ILE A 430 -1.74 -2.31 14.95
N TRP A 431 -1.64 -3.61 15.17
CA TRP A 431 -1.65 -4.65 14.18
C TRP A 431 -2.81 -5.60 14.48
N TYR A 432 -3.83 -5.58 13.64
CA TYR A 432 -5.03 -6.41 13.77
C TYR A 432 -4.97 -7.58 12.79
N ILE A 433 -4.89 -8.80 13.30
CA ILE A 433 -4.76 -10.04 12.53
C ILE A 433 -6.05 -10.85 12.62
N LYS A 434 -6.48 -11.39 11.49
CA LYS A 434 -7.55 -12.40 11.40
C LYS A 434 -7.07 -13.59 10.59
N GLY A 435 -7.11 -14.77 11.19
CA GLY A 435 -6.87 -16.04 10.52
C GLY A 435 -7.97 -16.39 9.53
N SER A 436 -7.63 -17.13 8.47
CA SER A 436 -8.62 -17.83 7.65
C SER A 436 -9.39 -18.87 8.47
N PRO A 437 -10.52 -19.41 7.99
CA PRO A 437 -11.30 -20.40 8.74
C PRO A 437 -10.53 -21.64 9.21
N ASP A 438 -9.53 -22.08 8.44
CA ASP A 438 -8.67 -23.22 8.79
C ASP A 438 -7.36 -22.83 9.49
N ALA A 439 -7.16 -21.53 9.73
CA ALA A 439 -5.95 -21.04 10.37
C ALA A 439 -5.83 -21.48 11.83
N TRP A 440 -4.60 -21.48 12.33
CA TRP A 440 -4.38 -21.62 13.76
C TRP A 440 -5.09 -20.49 14.51
N LYS A 441 -5.99 -20.86 15.43
CA LYS A 441 -6.79 -19.90 16.22
C LYS A 441 -5.97 -18.89 17.01
N GLY A 442 -4.68 -19.17 17.25
CA GLY A 442 -3.77 -18.22 17.92
C GLY A 442 -3.46 -16.97 17.10
N TYR A 443 -3.70 -16.99 15.77
CA TYR A 443 -3.50 -15.84 14.90
C TYR A 443 -4.55 -14.73 15.08
N ASP A 444 -5.72 -15.05 15.63
CA ASP A 444 -6.75 -14.04 15.88
C ASP A 444 -6.33 -13.17 17.06
N GLU A 445 -5.73 -12.02 16.75
CA GLU A 445 -5.21 -11.11 17.76
C GLU A 445 -5.07 -9.67 17.30
N ILE A 446 -4.98 -8.79 18.31
CA ILE A 446 -4.63 -7.38 18.14
C ILE A 446 -3.35 -7.17 18.93
N GLN A 447 -2.33 -6.67 18.26
CA GLN A 447 -1.08 -6.29 18.90
C GLN A 447 -0.93 -4.77 18.87
N VAL A 448 -0.41 -4.20 19.95
CA VAL A 448 -0.04 -2.79 20.01
C VAL A 448 1.35 -2.61 19.40
N LEU A 449 1.54 -1.59 18.57
CA LEU A 449 2.84 -1.28 17.96
C LEU A 449 3.49 -0.09 18.66
N ASN A 450 4.70 -0.25 19.19
CA ASN A 450 5.43 0.83 19.86
C ASN A 450 6.90 0.88 19.44
N GLN A 451 7.35 2.03 18.94
CA GLN A 451 8.74 2.22 18.55
C GLN A 451 9.61 2.58 19.77
N SER A 452 10.72 1.86 19.94
CA SER A 452 11.70 2.15 20.99
C SER A 452 12.52 3.40 20.67
N ALA A 453 13.24 3.92 21.67
CA ALA A 453 14.19 5.02 21.47
C ALA A 453 15.32 4.68 20.47
N GLN A 454 15.57 3.39 20.21
CA GLN A 454 16.54 2.89 19.24
C GLN A 454 15.92 2.69 17.85
N GLY A 455 14.66 3.05 17.65
CA GLY A 455 13.96 2.93 16.37
C GLY A 455 13.34 1.55 16.11
N VAL A 456 13.54 0.57 17.00
CA VAL A 456 13.01 -0.80 16.87
C VAL A 456 11.53 -0.84 17.22
N ILE A 457 10.71 -1.41 16.34
CA ILE A 457 9.28 -1.61 16.59
C ILE A 457 9.12 -2.83 17.50
N SER A 458 8.54 -2.61 18.69
CA SER A 458 8.13 -3.65 19.62
C SER A 458 6.62 -3.84 19.56
N ASN A 459 6.16 -5.06 19.84
CA ASN A 459 4.74 -5.35 19.90
C ASN A 459 4.38 -6.23 21.10
N PHE A 460 3.11 -6.16 21.51
CA PHE A 460 2.54 -7.04 22.51
C PHE A 460 1.05 -7.20 22.29
N LYS A 461 0.52 -8.36 22.66
CA LYS A 461 -0.91 -8.66 22.53
C LYS A 461 -1.75 -7.75 23.42
N LEU A 462 -2.70 -7.04 22.80
CA LEU A 462 -3.64 -6.16 23.48
C LEU A 462 -4.66 -7.02 24.23
N THR A 463 -4.61 -6.97 25.56
CA THR A 463 -5.48 -7.79 26.41
C THR A 463 -5.91 -7.01 27.67
N PRO A 464 -7.22 -6.75 27.89
CA PRO A 464 -8.36 -7.12 27.03
C PRO A 464 -8.41 -6.30 25.74
N ILE A 465 -9.05 -6.85 24.70
CA ILE A 465 -9.35 -6.12 23.46
C ILE A 465 -10.42 -5.05 23.77
N PRO A 466 -10.21 -3.77 23.41
CA PRO A 466 -11.19 -2.71 23.61
C PRO A 466 -12.52 -3.03 22.92
N SER A 467 -13.61 -2.49 23.46
CA SER A 467 -14.94 -2.67 22.86
C SER A 467 -14.99 -2.04 21.48
N GLY A 468 -15.56 -2.75 20.51
CA GLY A 468 -15.79 -2.22 19.17
C GLY A 468 -15.00 -2.94 18.08
N PHE A 469 -13.80 -3.45 18.39
CA PHE A 469 -13.08 -4.33 17.47
C PHE A 469 -13.89 -5.60 17.20
N LEU A 470 -14.07 -5.93 15.92
CA LEU A 470 -14.61 -7.21 15.44
C LEU A 470 -13.89 -7.62 14.18
N SER A 471 -13.73 -8.92 13.98
CA SER A 471 -13.24 -9.47 12.74
C SER A 471 -13.79 -10.86 12.50
N ASP A 472 -14.00 -11.21 11.24
CA ASP A 472 -14.41 -12.56 10.85
C ASP A 472 -13.86 -12.92 9.46
N SER A 473 -13.94 -14.20 9.09
CA SER A 473 -13.46 -14.69 7.80
C SER A 473 -14.27 -15.88 7.29
N SER A 474 -14.38 -16.01 5.97
CA SER A 474 -15.07 -17.14 5.33
C SER A 474 -14.37 -17.61 4.05
N VAL A 475 -14.47 -18.90 3.75
CA VAL A 475 -13.88 -19.49 2.54
C VAL A 475 -14.77 -19.16 1.34
N THR A 476 -14.15 -18.81 0.22
CA THR A 476 -14.82 -18.59 -1.06
C THR A 476 -14.30 -19.55 -2.13
N SER A 477 -14.85 -19.50 -3.34
CA SER A 477 -14.34 -20.28 -4.47
C SER A 477 -12.97 -19.81 -4.96
N THR A 478 -12.57 -18.59 -4.62
CA THR A 478 -11.34 -17.93 -5.12
C THR A 478 -10.31 -17.66 -4.03
N GLY A 479 -10.64 -17.89 -2.76
CA GLY A 479 -9.75 -17.67 -1.63
C GLY A 479 -10.50 -17.51 -0.32
N VAL A 480 -10.30 -16.39 0.36
CA VAL A 480 -10.89 -16.10 1.68
C VAL A 480 -11.36 -14.64 1.74
N HIS A 481 -12.57 -14.43 2.20
CA HIS A 481 -13.04 -13.11 2.60
C HIS A 481 -12.63 -12.84 4.05
N TYR A 482 -12.13 -11.63 4.32
CA TYR A 482 -11.86 -11.15 5.67
C TYR A 482 -12.61 -9.85 5.92
N GLU A 483 -13.22 -9.73 7.08
CA GLU A 483 -13.89 -8.50 7.52
C GLU A 483 -13.32 -7.99 8.83
N PHE A 484 -13.20 -6.67 8.94
CA PHE A 484 -12.74 -5.99 10.13
C PHE A 484 -13.62 -4.78 10.42
N ARG A 485 -13.91 -4.56 11.70
CA ARG A 485 -14.46 -3.33 12.24
C ARG A 485 -13.52 -2.77 13.28
N VAL A 486 -13.19 -1.50 13.13
CA VAL A 486 -12.18 -0.81 13.92
C VAL A 486 -12.79 0.46 14.52
N PRO A 487 -12.80 0.63 15.86
CA PRO A 487 -13.30 1.85 16.51
C PRO A 487 -12.37 3.04 16.26
N MET A 488 -12.92 4.14 15.74
CA MET A 488 -12.16 5.37 15.46
C MET A 488 -11.60 6.03 16.72
N GLU A 489 -12.31 5.93 17.85
CA GLU A 489 -11.90 6.52 19.12
C GLU A 489 -10.54 5.99 19.60
N GLU A 490 -10.19 4.75 19.24
CA GLU A 490 -8.91 4.15 19.59
C GLU A 490 -7.72 4.81 18.88
N PHE A 491 -7.96 5.64 17.86
CA PHE A 491 -6.94 6.35 17.09
C PHE A 491 -7.10 7.87 17.16
N ASN A 492 -7.90 8.38 18.12
CA ASN A 492 -8.33 9.78 18.18
C ASN A 492 -8.92 10.30 16.86
N ALA A 493 -9.49 9.41 16.05
CA ALA A 493 -10.02 9.74 14.75
C ALA A 493 -11.48 10.16 14.84
N VAL A 494 -11.89 11.02 13.90
CA VAL A 494 -13.29 11.42 13.70
C VAL A 494 -13.56 11.55 12.20
N PRO A 495 -14.81 11.52 11.73
CA PRO A 495 -15.14 11.79 10.33
C PRO A 495 -14.43 13.05 9.80
N GLY A 496 -13.70 12.89 8.67
CA GLY A 496 -12.90 13.95 8.06
C GLY A 496 -11.45 14.06 8.51
N THR A 497 -10.98 13.23 9.45
CA THR A 497 -9.54 13.06 9.72
C THR A 497 -8.93 12.00 8.80
N SER A 498 -7.62 11.83 8.90
CA SER A 498 -6.88 10.81 8.17
C SER A 498 -6.07 9.93 9.12
N LEU A 499 -5.81 8.69 8.73
CA LEU A 499 -5.03 7.71 9.48
C LEU A 499 -4.00 7.04 8.58
N GLY A 500 -2.97 6.44 9.18
CA GLY A 500 -2.08 5.54 8.47
C GLY A 500 -2.66 4.12 8.39
N ILE A 501 -2.64 3.51 7.20
CA ILE A 501 -2.98 2.11 7.02
C ILE A 501 -2.01 1.30 6.15
N SER A 502 -1.85 0.02 6.48
CA SER A 502 -1.26 -1.01 5.62
C SER A 502 -2.08 -2.29 5.67
N VAL A 503 -2.10 -3.02 4.55
CA VAL A 503 -2.82 -4.29 4.38
C VAL A 503 -1.81 -5.37 4.04
N MET A 504 -1.91 -6.51 4.72
CA MET A 504 -1.01 -7.63 4.52
C MET A 504 -1.81 -8.93 4.37
N LEU A 505 -1.41 -9.77 3.42
CA LEU A 505 -1.90 -11.14 3.31
C LEU A 505 -0.74 -12.09 3.52
N TYR A 506 -1.00 -13.18 4.23
CA TYR A 506 -0.03 -14.21 4.55
C TYR A 506 -0.50 -15.49 3.88
N PRO A 507 0.02 -15.86 2.70
CA PRO A 507 -0.28 -17.15 2.09
C PRO A 507 0.29 -18.34 2.87
N SER A 508 1.22 -18.09 3.79
CA SER A 508 1.95 -19.14 4.51
C SER A 508 2.62 -18.61 5.78
N GLY A 509 3.24 -19.51 6.55
CA GLY A 509 4.11 -19.15 7.67
C GLY A 509 5.45 -18.56 7.26
N MET A 510 5.79 -18.55 5.97
CA MET A 510 7.06 -18.03 5.46
C MET A 510 6.93 -16.56 5.07
N GLY A 511 7.69 -15.69 5.73
CA GLY A 511 7.61 -14.24 5.55
C GLY A 511 7.87 -13.75 4.12
N VAL A 512 8.62 -14.52 3.32
CA VAL A 512 8.91 -14.23 1.91
C VAL A 512 7.68 -14.33 1.00
N HIS A 513 6.63 -15.05 1.40
CA HIS A 513 5.42 -15.22 0.60
C HIS A 513 4.38 -14.14 0.89
N ASN A 514 4.61 -13.34 1.92
CA ASN A 514 3.67 -12.33 2.33
C ASN A 514 3.49 -11.30 1.22
N LEU A 515 2.25 -10.83 1.10
CA LEU A 515 1.82 -9.81 0.16
C LEU A 515 1.52 -8.56 0.97
N PHE A 516 1.98 -7.42 0.49
CA PHE A 516 1.97 -6.20 1.27
C PHE A 516 1.46 -5.02 0.45
N TYR A 517 0.70 -4.13 1.10
CA TYR A 517 0.33 -2.82 0.57
C TYR A 517 0.49 -1.77 1.68
N PRO A 518 1.12 -0.61 1.42
CA PRO A 518 1.60 -0.14 0.12
C PRO A 518 3.04 -0.57 -0.25
N LEU A 519 3.75 -1.35 0.57
CA LEU A 519 5.22 -1.50 0.45
C LEU A 519 5.72 -2.94 0.50
N THR A 520 6.87 -3.22 -0.11
CA THR A 520 7.37 -4.57 -0.39
C THR A 520 8.14 -5.28 0.73
N TYR A 521 8.42 -4.66 1.89
CA TYR A 521 9.32 -5.25 2.89
C TYR A 521 8.62 -5.74 4.18
N PRO A 522 8.94 -6.94 4.70
CA PRO A 522 8.30 -7.50 5.89
C PRO A 522 8.77 -6.89 7.21
N TRP A 523 7.81 -6.83 8.16
CA TRP A 523 7.93 -6.84 9.63
C TRP A 523 8.71 -5.71 10.33
N GLU A 524 9.92 -5.34 9.89
CA GLU A 524 10.78 -4.39 10.62
C GLU A 524 10.56 -2.91 10.20
N ASN A 525 10.01 -2.69 9.00
CA ASN A 525 9.73 -1.37 8.44
C ASN A 525 8.24 -1.17 8.18
N ALA A 526 7.40 -1.51 9.15
CA ALA A 526 6.00 -1.10 9.11
C ALA A 526 5.87 0.45 8.98
N SER A 527 6.95 1.19 9.24
CA SER A 527 7.15 2.66 9.24
C SER A 527 6.57 3.50 8.10
N ARG A 528 5.80 2.98 7.15
CA ARG A 528 5.24 3.78 6.05
C ARG A 528 3.88 3.24 5.63
N LEU A 529 2.87 4.05 5.89
CA LEU A 529 1.46 3.70 5.77
C LEU A 529 0.80 4.54 4.68
N ALA A 530 -0.18 3.96 3.97
CA ALA A 530 -1.07 4.72 3.11
C ALA A 530 -1.92 5.68 3.95
N ILE A 531 -2.25 6.84 3.40
CA ILE A 531 -3.11 7.82 4.07
C ILE A 531 -4.56 7.43 3.79
N LEU A 532 -5.30 7.02 4.82
CA LEU A 532 -6.73 6.78 4.72
C LEU A 532 -7.52 8.00 5.17
N HIS A 533 -8.21 8.66 4.26
CA HIS A 533 -9.14 9.75 4.56
C HIS A 533 -10.50 9.19 4.97
N LEU A 534 -11.00 9.60 6.14
CA LEU A 534 -12.29 9.17 6.66
C LEU A 534 -13.42 10.03 6.08
N ALA A 535 -14.48 9.39 5.59
CA ALA A 535 -15.60 10.12 5.01
C ALA A 535 -16.22 11.09 6.01
N THR A 536 -16.63 12.26 5.52
CA THR A 536 -17.47 13.19 6.27
C THR A 536 -18.92 12.99 5.88
N THR A 537 -19.83 13.10 6.85
CA THR A 537 -21.21 13.42 6.53
C THR A 537 -21.26 14.88 6.11
N LEU A 538 -21.66 15.12 4.87
CA LEU A 538 -22.27 16.41 4.54
C LEU A 538 -23.53 16.48 5.40
N ASP A 539 -23.49 17.28 6.47
CA ASP A 539 -24.69 17.55 7.25
C ASP A 539 -25.68 18.28 6.32
N ILE A 540 -26.62 17.51 5.77
CA ILE A 540 -27.66 18.00 4.88
C ILE A 540 -28.45 19.11 5.59
N SER A 541 -28.49 19.13 6.93
CA SER A 541 -29.04 20.24 7.72
C SER A 541 -28.32 21.55 7.43
N VAL A 542 -26.99 21.57 7.32
CA VAL A 542 -26.21 22.78 6.99
C VAL A 542 -26.49 23.22 5.55
N LEU A 543 -26.64 22.27 4.62
CA LEU A 543 -27.01 22.58 3.24
C LEU A 543 -28.44 23.13 3.16
N ILE A 544 -29.40 22.54 3.88
CA ILE A 544 -30.80 22.95 3.94
C ILE A 544 -30.94 24.29 4.67
N VAL A 545 -30.26 24.51 5.79
CA VAL A 545 -30.27 25.78 6.54
C VAL A 545 -29.57 26.86 5.73
N GLY A 546 -28.44 26.57 5.10
CA GLY A 546 -27.74 27.51 4.22
C GLY A 546 -28.59 27.92 3.01
N SER A 547 -29.24 26.95 2.36
CA SER A 547 -30.12 27.23 1.22
C SER A 547 -31.44 27.91 1.63
N SER A 548 -32.03 27.56 2.77
CA SER A 548 -33.24 28.22 3.29
C SER A 548 -32.97 29.64 3.81
N LEU A 549 -31.81 29.90 4.42
CA LEU A 549 -31.36 31.26 4.74
C LEU A 549 -31.07 32.07 3.47
N GLY A 550 -30.47 31.46 2.45
CA GLY A 550 -30.26 32.07 1.14
C GLY A 550 -31.58 32.46 0.46
N ILE A 551 -32.55 31.55 0.41
CA ILE A 551 -33.90 31.80 -0.10
C ILE A 551 -34.60 32.87 0.73
N GLY A 552 -34.49 32.81 2.06
CA GLY A 552 -35.04 33.79 2.98
C GLY A 552 -34.48 35.19 2.74
N PHE A 553 -33.17 35.31 2.53
CA PHE A 553 -32.51 36.58 2.25
C PHE A 553 -32.91 37.14 0.88
N ILE A 554 -32.99 36.28 -0.15
CA ILE A 554 -33.49 36.67 -1.48
C ILE A 554 -34.95 37.14 -1.36
N ALA A 555 -35.81 36.41 -0.66
CA ALA A 555 -37.20 36.81 -0.42
C ALA A 555 -37.28 38.15 0.32
N LEU A 556 -36.43 38.38 1.32
CA LEU A 556 -36.36 39.64 2.07
C LEU A 556 -35.95 40.81 1.18
N VAL A 557 -34.88 40.66 0.39
CA VAL A 557 -34.41 41.66 -0.57
C VAL A 557 -35.49 41.96 -1.62
N THR A 558 -36.19 40.93 -2.10
CA THR A 558 -37.27 41.08 -3.07
C THR A 558 -38.47 41.78 -2.46
N TYR A 559 -38.84 41.45 -1.21
CA TYR A 559 -39.93 42.08 -0.46
C TYR A 559 -39.62 43.55 -0.16
N PHE A 560 -38.42 43.89 0.32
CA PHE A 560 -38.03 45.28 0.57
C PHE A 560 -37.85 46.08 -0.73
N GLY A 561 -37.37 45.44 -1.81
CA GLY A 561 -37.35 46.04 -3.15
C GLY A 561 -38.75 46.32 -3.70
N TRP A 562 -39.70 45.41 -3.49
CA TRP A 562 -41.10 45.58 -3.86
C TRP A 562 -41.78 46.66 -3.02
N ARG A 563 -41.61 46.65 -1.70
CA ARG A 563 -42.17 47.65 -0.79
C ARG A 563 -41.67 49.06 -1.11
N ARG A 564 -40.39 49.23 -1.46
CA ARG A 564 -39.85 50.52 -1.95
C ARG A 564 -40.50 50.99 -3.25
N ARG A 565 -40.93 50.08 -4.13
CA ARG A 565 -41.67 50.42 -5.36
C ARG A 565 -43.12 50.80 -5.08
N VAL A 566 -43.77 50.17 -4.10
CA VAL A 566 -45.17 50.44 -3.75
C VAL A 566 -45.33 51.71 -2.90
N SER A 567 -44.31 52.10 -2.13
CA SER A 567 -44.31 53.36 -1.36
C SER A 567 -43.96 54.60 -2.18
N GLY A 568 -43.58 54.45 -3.45
CA GLY A 568 -43.41 55.57 -4.38
C GLY A 568 -44.72 55.91 -5.07
N ILE A 569 -45.68 56.49 -4.33
CA ILE A 569 -46.82 57.16 -4.94
C ILE A 569 -46.27 58.34 -5.73
N SER A 570 -46.14 58.18 -7.05
CA SER A 570 -45.93 59.32 -7.94
C SER A 570 -47.21 60.14 -7.94
N THR A 571 -47.21 61.28 -7.26
CA THR A 571 -48.26 62.28 -7.37
C THR A 571 -48.27 62.81 -8.80
N TYR A 572 -49.28 62.40 -9.56
CA TYR A 572 -49.49 62.83 -10.93
C TYR A 572 -50.04 64.27 -10.88
N ILE A 573 -49.22 65.26 -11.24
CA ILE A 573 -49.65 66.66 -11.34
C ILE A 573 -50.27 66.83 -12.73
N GLU A 574 -51.60 66.96 -12.79
CA GLU A 574 -52.38 66.85 -14.04
C GLU A 574 -52.28 68.04 -15.01
N THR A 575 -51.71 69.19 -14.61
CA THR A 575 -51.67 70.38 -15.47
C THR A 575 -50.29 71.03 -15.56
N GLU A 576 -49.92 71.51 -16.75
CA GLU A 576 -48.65 72.19 -17.04
C GLU A 576 -48.43 73.42 -16.13
N ASP A 577 -49.50 74.18 -15.87
CA ASP A 577 -49.49 75.32 -14.95
C ASP A 577 -49.10 74.92 -13.52
N SER A 578 -49.60 73.78 -13.04
CA SER A 578 -49.30 73.28 -11.70
C SER A 578 -47.86 72.81 -11.60
N MET A 579 -47.31 72.15 -12.63
CA MET A 579 -45.88 71.82 -12.68
C MET A 579 -45.01 73.08 -12.67
N ARG A 580 -45.40 74.10 -13.43
CA ARG A 580 -44.69 75.39 -13.47
C ARG A 580 -44.72 76.11 -12.13
N ILE A 581 -45.85 76.07 -11.41
CA ILE A 581 -45.95 76.59 -10.02
C ILE A 581 -44.95 75.86 -9.11
N VAL A 582 -44.92 74.52 -9.16
CA VAL A 582 -44.02 73.72 -8.33
C VAL A 582 -42.55 74.00 -8.63
N GLU A 583 -42.16 74.07 -9.90
CA GLU A 583 -40.78 74.36 -10.29
C GLU A 583 -40.34 75.76 -9.87
N LEU A 584 -41.20 76.78 -10.07
CA LEU A 584 -40.90 78.14 -9.65
C LEU A 584 -40.76 78.23 -8.14
N ILE A 585 -41.67 77.64 -7.38
CA ILE A 585 -41.57 77.59 -5.91
C ILE A 585 -40.29 76.85 -5.46
N LYS A 586 -39.90 75.76 -6.14
CA LYS A 586 -38.67 75.01 -5.86
C LYS A 586 -37.38 75.72 -6.31
N SER A 587 -37.49 76.76 -7.13
CA SER A 587 -36.33 77.51 -7.61
C SER A 587 -35.99 78.72 -6.73
N TYR A 588 -36.90 79.13 -5.83
CA TYR A 588 -36.70 80.28 -4.94
C TYR A 588 -36.86 79.89 -3.47
N ASP A 589 -35.93 80.27 -2.61
CA ASP A 589 -36.04 80.04 -1.16
C ASP A 589 -37.24 80.79 -0.55
N GLN A 590 -37.58 81.94 -1.15
CA GLN A 590 -38.73 82.76 -0.82
C GLN A 590 -39.22 83.52 -2.06
N ILE A 591 -40.52 83.52 -2.31
CA ILE A 591 -41.17 84.28 -3.41
C ILE A 591 -42.50 84.86 -2.94
N THR A 592 -42.83 86.10 -3.33
CA THR A 592 -44.13 86.70 -3.01
C THR A 592 -45.22 86.21 -3.98
N LEU A 593 -46.45 86.08 -3.49
CA LEU A 593 -47.64 85.71 -4.28
C LEU A 593 -47.80 86.64 -5.49
N GLU A 594 -47.62 87.95 -5.31
CA GLU A 594 -47.66 88.94 -6.40
C GLU A 594 -46.62 88.69 -7.49
N ARG A 595 -45.40 88.30 -7.11
CA ARG A 595 -44.35 88.02 -8.09
C ARG A 595 -44.63 86.71 -8.82
N LEU A 596 -45.04 85.67 -8.09
CA LEU A 596 -45.35 84.37 -8.65
C LEU A 596 -46.58 84.45 -9.58
N SER A 597 -47.60 85.25 -9.22
CA SER A 597 -48.81 85.46 -10.03
C SER A 597 -48.49 86.14 -11.36
N ARG A 598 -47.61 87.15 -11.37
CA ARG A 598 -47.11 87.78 -12.61
C ARG A 598 -46.30 86.82 -13.47
N MET A 599 -45.51 85.92 -12.88
CA MET A 599 -44.69 84.96 -13.63
C MET A 599 -45.50 83.85 -14.29
N ILE A 600 -46.66 83.50 -13.72
CA ILE A 600 -47.56 82.46 -14.23
C ILE A 600 -48.67 83.07 -15.10
N GLY A 601 -49.02 84.35 -14.90
CA GLY A 601 -50.09 85.03 -15.63
C GLY A 601 -51.49 84.76 -15.07
N THR A 602 -51.60 84.47 -13.77
CA THR A 602 -52.87 84.21 -13.07
C THR A 602 -53.11 85.21 -11.94
N SER A 603 -54.35 85.31 -11.44
CA SER A 603 -54.64 86.18 -10.29
C SER A 603 -54.09 85.60 -8.99
N GLU A 604 -53.74 86.44 -8.01
CA GLU A 604 -53.20 85.96 -6.71
C GLU A 604 -54.17 85.04 -5.96
N ASN A 605 -55.48 85.27 -6.06
CA ASN A 605 -56.48 84.42 -5.42
C ASN A 605 -56.54 83.02 -6.07
N GLU A 606 -56.47 82.95 -7.39
CA GLU A 606 -56.44 81.68 -8.10
C GLU A 606 -55.14 80.91 -7.83
N LEU A 607 -54.02 81.62 -7.79
CA LEU A 607 -52.71 81.05 -7.44
C LEU A 607 -52.70 80.51 -6.00
N ARG A 608 -53.29 81.23 -5.04
CA ARG A 608 -53.40 80.77 -3.65
C ARG A 608 -54.22 79.48 -3.54
N ASN A 609 -55.31 79.36 -4.29
CA ASN A 609 -56.11 78.13 -4.32
C ASN A 609 -55.33 76.96 -4.93
N ARG A 610 -54.66 77.15 -6.07
CA ARG A 610 -53.84 76.12 -6.71
C ARG A 610 -52.66 75.69 -5.83
N ILE A 611 -52.01 76.61 -5.12
CA ILE A 611 -50.96 76.27 -4.16
C ILE A 611 -51.54 75.45 -3.00
N GLY A 612 -52.74 75.79 -2.51
CA GLY A 612 -53.44 75.01 -1.48
C GLY A 612 -53.77 73.58 -1.93
N GLU A 613 -54.23 73.41 -3.17
CA GLU A 613 -54.47 72.10 -3.77
C GLU A 613 -53.16 71.30 -3.87
N LEU A 614 -52.08 71.91 -4.36
CA LEU A 614 -50.77 71.27 -4.45
C LEU A 614 -50.16 70.91 -3.08
N GLN A 615 -50.43 71.70 -2.03
CA GLN A 615 -50.07 71.35 -0.66
C GLN A 615 -50.88 70.16 -0.15
N SER A 616 -52.19 70.12 -0.41
CA SER A 616 -53.05 69.01 0.00
C SER A 616 -52.68 67.68 -0.68
N GLN A 617 -52.10 67.75 -1.88
CA GLN A 617 -51.58 66.62 -2.63
C GLN A 617 -50.13 66.25 -2.26
N ASN A 618 -49.51 66.91 -1.26
CA ASN A 618 -48.10 66.76 -0.90
C ASN A 618 -47.11 67.01 -2.06
N ALA A 619 -47.50 67.79 -3.08
CA ALA A 619 -46.63 68.13 -4.19
C ALA A 619 -45.59 69.22 -3.82
N ILE A 620 -45.93 70.08 -2.85
CA ILE A 620 -45.09 71.14 -2.30
C ILE A 620 -45.28 71.28 -0.79
N ASP A 621 -44.19 71.56 -0.07
CA ASP A 621 -44.22 71.92 1.35
C ASP A 621 -43.74 73.37 1.52
N VAL A 622 -44.69 74.27 1.74
CA VAL A 622 -44.45 75.72 1.84
C VAL A 622 -45.29 76.34 2.95
N LYS A 623 -44.84 77.46 3.49
CA LYS A 623 -45.60 78.33 4.39
C LYS A 623 -45.90 79.65 3.70
N ILE A 624 -47.17 80.03 3.66
CA ILE A 624 -47.60 81.34 3.14
C ILE A 624 -47.84 82.26 4.34
N SER A 625 -47.09 83.35 4.44
CA SER A 625 -47.25 84.38 5.47
C SER A 625 -48.41 85.33 5.12
N ASP A 626 -48.93 86.06 6.12
CA ASP A 626 -50.05 86.99 5.96
C ASP A 626 -49.77 88.13 4.96
N ASN A 627 -48.50 88.49 4.78
CA ASN A 627 -48.05 89.46 3.77
C ASN A 627 -47.91 88.88 2.35
N GLY A 628 -48.41 87.68 2.09
CA GLY A 628 -48.38 87.03 0.79
C GLY A 628 -47.03 86.39 0.42
N THR A 629 -46.09 86.26 1.36
CA THR A 629 -44.79 85.62 1.11
C THR A 629 -44.90 84.09 1.19
N ILE A 630 -44.46 83.38 0.15
CA ILE A 630 -44.34 81.92 0.12
C ILE A 630 -42.88 81.54 0.44
N LYS A 631 -42.67 80.74 1.48
CA LYS A 631 -41.36 80.22 1.88
C LYS A 631 -41.41 78.70 1.96
N ARG A 632 -40.40 78.01 1.40
CA ARG A 632 -40.27 76.56 1.54
C ARG A 632 -39.99 76.18 2.99
N ARG A 633 -40.64 75.11 3.46
CA ARG A 633 -40.36 74.57 4.80
C ARG A 633 -39.10 73.74 4.81
#